data_AF-A0A1G2BA77-F1
#
_entry.id   AF-A0A1G2BA77-F1
#
_cell.length_a   1.000
_cell.length_b   1.000
_cell.length_c   1.000
_cell.angle_alpha   90.00
_cell.angle_beta   90.00
_cell.angle_gamma   90.00
#
_symmetry.space_group_name_H-M   'P 1'
#
loop_
_entity.id
_entity.type
_entity.pdbx_description
1 polymer ?
#
loop_
_entity_poly.entity_id
_entity_poly.type
_entity_poly.pdbx_seq_one_letter_code
_entity_poly.pdbx_strand_id
1 'polypeptide(L)'
;MMLFLQIIRIIFGSIYVLFLPGFLFTFVFFERKEIDHLERIVLSLALSLATVPLLVFLFNLIKVPINALNVFLEILLLIILAADVLLLKRSKRLMGFFKKIRSKLP
;
A
#
# COMPACT_ATOMS: atom_id res chain seq x y z
N MET A 1 10.53 30.72 -6.16
CA MET A 1 9.57 30.17 -5.18
C MET A 1 8.67 29.08 -5.78
N MET A 2 7.92 29.35 -6.86
CA MET A 2 6.96 28.38 -7.44
C MET A 2 7.59 27.09 -7.99
N LEU A 3 8.76 27.18 -8.64
CA LEU A 3 9.49 26.01 -9.18
C LEU A 3 9.88 25.00 -8.09
N PHE A 4 10.33 25.50 -6.93
CA PHE A 4 10.74 24.65 -5.82
C PHE A 4 9.57 23.81 -5.29
N LEU A 5 8.40 24.44 -5.09
CA LEU A 5 7.18 23.75 -4.66
C LEU A 5 6.70 22.72 -5.69
N GLN A 6 6.86 23.00 -6.98
CA GLN A 6 6.50 22.05 -8.05
C GLN A 6 7.41 20.83 -8.04
N ILE A 7 8.72 21.00 -7.87
CA ILE A 7 9.69 19.89 -7.79
C ILE A 7 9.34 18.99 -6.61
N ILE A 8 9.08 19.57 -5.43
CA ILE A 8 8.64 18.83 -4.25
C ILE A 8 7.36 18.04 -4.57
N ARG A 9 6.34 18.69 -5.14
CA ARG A 9 5.08 18.02 -5.50
C ARG A 9 5.29 16.85 -6.45
N ILE A 10 6.16 16.99 -7.45
CA ILE A 10 6.45 15.94 -8.43
C ILE A 10 7.16 14.76 -7.76
N ILE A 11 8.18 15.02 -6.94
CA ILE A 11 8.95 13.96 -6.27
C ILE A 11 8.06 13.20 -5.28
N PHE A 12 7.43 13.90 -4.35
CA PHE A 12 6.58 13.27 -3.34
C PHE A 12 5.31 12.68 -3.94
N GLY A 13 4.71 13.34 -4.92
CA GLY A 13 3.56 12.82 -5.67
C GLY A 13 3.90 11.54 -6.41
N SER A 14 5.05 11.47 -7.06
CA SER A 14 5.51 10.25 -7.75
C SER A 14 5.72 9.10 -6.77
N ILE A 15 6.37 9.34 -5.63
CA ILE A 15 6.56 8.30 -4.59
C ILE A 15 5.20 7.83 -4.04
N TYR A 16 4.29 8.77 -3.82
CA TYR A 16 2.94 8.51 -3.35
C TYR A 16 2.14 7.63 -4.32
N VAL A 17 2.15 7.95 -5.61
CA VAL A 17 1.37 7.25 -6.64
C VAL A 17 2.04 5.94 -7.09
N LEU A 18 3.37 5.90 -7.22
CA LEU A 18 4.09 4.80 -7.86
C LEU A 18 4.69 3.79 -6.89
N PHE A 19 4.83 4.13 -5.61
CA PHE A 19 5.57 3.27 -4.66
C PHE A 19 4.75 2.92 -3.42
N LEU A 20 4.15 3.90 -2.75
CA LEU A 20 3.51 3.73 -1.44
C LEU A 20 2.44 2.62 -1.38
N PRO A 21 1.39 2.60 -2.24
CA PRO A 21 0.36 1.57 -2.14
C PRO A 21 0.89 0.18 -2.51
N GLY A 22 1.70 0.09 -3.57
CA GLY A 22 2.33 -1.17 -3.96
C GLY A 22 3.28 -1.72 -2.90
N PHE A 23 4.04 -0.86 -2.22
CA PHE A 23 4.93 -1.25 -1.13
C PHE A 23 4.16 -1.84 0.05
N LEU A 24 3.03 -1.25 0.45
CA LEU A 24 2.17 -1.85 1.48
C LEU A 24 1.62 -3.20 1.04
N PHE A 25 1.18 -3.34 -0.21
CA PHE A 25 0.73 -4.61 -0.74
C PHE A 25 1.80 -5.70 -0.73
N THR A 26 3.08 -5.36 -0.89
CA THR A 26 4.15 -6.36 -0.73
C THR A 26 4.19 -6.98 0.68
N PHE A 27 3.75 -6.28 1.72
CA PHE A 27 3.66 -6.85 3.08
C PHE A 27 2.35 -7.57 3.33
N VAL A 28 1.30 -7.22 2.59
CA VAL A 28 0.00 -7.90 2.67
C VAL A 28 0.09 -9.26 1.99
N PHE A 29 0.58 -9.31 0.75
CA PHE A 29 0.61 -10.51 -0.08
C PHE A 29 1.80 -11.41 0.20
N PHE A 30 3.00 -10.87 0.41
CA PHE A 30 4.22 -11.65 0.58
C PHE A 30 4.76 -11.58 2.00
N GLU A 31 5.19 -12.72 2.54
CA GLU A 31 5.88 -12.76 3.82
C GLU A 31 7.31 -12.22 3.70
N ARG A 32 7.90 -11.78 4.82
CA ARG A 32 9.25 -11.20 4.82
C ARG A 32 10.34 -12.17 4.39
N LYS A 33 10.11 -13.48 4.51
CA LYS A 33 11.08 -14.53 4.16
C LYS A 33 10.95 -15.02 2.72
N GLU A 34 9.92 -14.58 1.99
CA GLU A 34 9.62 -15.06 0.65
C GLU A 34 10.28 -14.22 -0.44
N ILE A 35 10.60 -12.95 -0.14
CA ILE A 35 11.12 -12.00 -1.12
C ILE A 35 12.24 -11.14 -0.52
N ASP A 36 13.30 -10.96 -1.32
CA ASP A 36 14.44 -10.12 -0.96
C ASP A 36 14.12 -8.63 -1.07
N HIS A 37 15.02 -7.78 -0.57
CA HIS A 37 14.82 -6.32 -0.57
C HIS A 37 14.66 -5.73 -1.98
N LEU A 38 15.46 -6.21 -2.94
CA LEU A 38 15.39 -5.75 -4.33
C LEU A 38 14.07 -6.19 -4.99
N GLU A 39 13.70 -7.46 -4.81
CA GLU A 39 12.42 -7.98 -5.31
C GLU A 39 11.24 -7.21 -4.73
N ARG A 40 11.28 -6.86 -3.43
CA ARG A 40 10.25 -6.04 -2.79
C ARG A 40 10.12 -4.67 -3.43
N ILE A 41 11.23 -4.03 -3.80
CA ILE A 41 11.20 -2.73 -4.50
C ILE A 41 10.58 -2.91 -5.90
N VAL A 42 11.01 -3.90 -6.67
CA VAL A 42 10.48 -4.17 -8.01
C VAL A 42 8.98 -4.49 -7.96
N LEU A 43 8.58 -5.38 -7.04
CA LEU A 43 7.18 -5.74 -6.83
C LEU A 43 6.35 -4.56 -6.35
N SER A 44 6.89 -3.66 -5.53
CA SER A 44 6.16 -2.46 -5.09
C SER A 44 5.80 -1.56 -6.27
N LEU A 45 6.74 -1.35 -7.21
CA LEU A 45 6.48 -0.57 -8.41
C LEU A 45 5.46 -1.27 -9.32
N ALA A 46 5.64 -2.58 -9.56
CA ALA A 46 4.72 -3.37 -10.39
C ALA A 46 3.29 -3.38 -9.83
N LEU A 47 3.15 -3.60 -8.51
CA LEU A 47 1.85 -3.58 -7.83
C LEU A 47 1.20 -2.20 -7.88
N SER A 48 1.95 -1.11 -7.73
CA SER A 48 1.40 0.24 -7.84
C SER A 48 0.91 0.52 -9.27
N LEU A 49 1.72 0.19 -10.28
CA LEU A 49 1.38 0.36 -11.69
C LEU A 49 0.17 -0.47 -12.11
N ALA A 50 -0.05 -1.63 -11.48
CA ALA A 50 -1.24 -2.43 -11.72
C ALA A 50 -2.47 -1.87 -10.97
N THR A 51 -2.33 -1.61 -9.67
CA THR A 51 -3.47 -1.32 -8.79
C THR A 51 -3.98 0.11 -8.89
N VAL A 52 -3.11 1.11 -9.02
CA VAL A 52 -3.53 2.51 -9.03
C VAL A 52 -4.33 2.86 -10.28
N PRO A 53 -3.88 2.58 -11.52
CA PRO A 53 -4.69 2.83 -12.71
C PRO A 53 -6.00 2.05 -12.71
N LEU A 54 -5.98 0.80 -12.21
CA LEU A 54 -7.18 -0.02 -12.11
C LEU A 54 -8.21 0.57 -11.14
N LEU A 55 -7.75 1.08 -9.99
CA LEU A 55 -8.62 1.73 -9.00
C LEU A 55 -9.22 3.02 -9.55
N VAL A 56 -8.39 3.89 -10.13
CA VAL A 56 -8.86 5.14 -10.75
C VAL A 56 -9.85 4.85 -11.86
N PHE A 57 -9.58 3.84 -12.69
CA PHE A 57 -10.50 3.40 -13.72
C PHE A 57 -11.84 2.92 -13.14
N LEU A 58 -11.80 2.11 -12.08
CA LEU A 58 -13.00 1.62 -11.41
C LEU A 58 -13.84 2.75 -10.81
N PHE A 59 -13.20 3.74 -10.18
CA PHE A 59 -13.88 4.92 -9.63
C PHE A 59 -14.45 5.81 -10.74
N ASN A 60 -13.74 5.93 -11.86
CA ASN A 60 -14.25 6.62 -13.04
C ASN A 60 -15.51 5.93 -13.62
N LEU A 61 -15.62 4.60 -13.56
CA LEU A 61 -16.83 3.88 -13.98
C LEU A 61 -18.07 4.25 -13.14
N ILE A 62 -17.90 4.54 -11.85
CA ILE A 62 -18.98 5.00 -10.96
C ILE A 62 -19.17 6.54 -10.99
N LYS A 63 -18.68 7.20 -12.05
CA LYS A 63 -18.81 8.63 -12.32
C LYS A 63 -18.05 9.55 -11.34
N VAL A 64 -17.01 9.04 -10.67
CA VAL A 64 -16.08 9.90 -9.93
C VAL A 64 -15.15 10.60 -10.93
N PRO A 65 -15.09 11.94 -10.95
CA PRO A 65 -14.30 12.64 -11.96
C PRO A 65 -12.81 12.47 -11.71
N ILE A 66 -12.03 12.23 -12.77
CA ILE A 66 -10.57 12.11 -12.70
C ILE A 66 -9.97 13.51 -12.55
N ASN A 67 -9.68 13.88 -11.30
CA ASN A 67 -8.96 15.10 -10.95
C ASN A 67 -7.94 14.80 -9.83
N ALA A 68 -7.03 15.73 -9.57
CA ALA A 68 -5.94 15.52 -8.62
C ALA A 68 -6.42 15.19 -7.20
N LEU A 69 -7.53 15.78 -6.75
CA LEU A 69 -8.08 15.55 -5.42
C LEU A 69 -8.68 14.15 -5.31
N ASN A 70 -9.47 13.72 -6.30
CA ASN A 70 -10.09 12.41 -6.30
C ASN A 70 -9.06 11.29 -6.41
N VAL A 71 -8.10 11.41 -7.33
CA VAL A 71 -7.00 10.44 -7.46
C VAL A 71 -6.19 10.36 -6.17
N PHE A 72 -5.94 11.49 -5.51
CA PHE A 72 -5.28 11.51 -4.21
C PHE A 72 -6.11 10.77 -3.14
N LEU A 73 -7.42 11.03 -3.05
CA LEU A 73 -8.29 10.35 -2.07
C LEU A 73 -8.43 8.84 -2.35
N GLU A 74 -8.49 8.44 -3.62
CA GLU A 74 -8.57 7.03 -4.04
C GLU A 74 -7.31 6.27 -3.62
N ILE A 75 -6.13 6.83 -3.89
CA ILE A 75 -4.85 6.21 -3.48
C ILE A 75 -4.74 6.21 -1.94
N LEU A 76 -5.23 7.25 -1.27
CA LEU A 76 -5.23 7.32 0.20
C LEU A 76 -6.10 6.21 0.79
N LEU A 77 -7.29 6.01 0.24
CA LEU A 77 -8.18 4.92 0.60
C LEU A 77 -7.48 3.56 0.40
N LEU A 78 -6.81 3.36 -0.73
CA LEU A 78 -6.07 2.13 -1.03
C LEU A 78 -4.96 1.86 0.01
N ILE A 79 -4.21 2.90 0.38
CA ILE A 79 -3.15 2.84 1.39
C ILE A 79 -3.73 2.46 2.76
N ILE A 80 -4.83 3.10 3.18
CA ILE A 80 -5.49 2.83 4.46
C ILE A 80 -5.97 1.37 4.50
N LEU A 81 -6.66 0.91 3.45
CA LEU A 81 -7.13 -0.48 3.36
C LEU A 81 -5.98 -1.48 3.45
N ALA A 82 -4.88 -1.24 2.72
CA ALA A 82 -3.71 -2.11 2.77
C ALA A 82 -3.06 -2.11 4.17
N ALA A 83 -2.98 -0.95 4.83
CA ALA A 83 -2.44 -0.82 6.18
C ALA A 83 -3.32 -1.54 7.21
N ASP A 84 -4.64 -1.38 7.15
CA ASP A 84 -5.58 -2.05 8.05
C ASP A 84 -5.48 -3.57 7.94
N VAL A 85 -5.46 -4.09 6.71
CA VAL A 85 -5.27 -5.54 6.47
C VAL A 85 -3.94 -6.03 7.05
N LEU A 86 -2.87 -5.26 6.89
CA LEU A 86 -1.56 -5.61 7.44
C LEU A 86 -1.56 -5.63 8.98
N LEU A 87 -2.20 -4.66 9.63
CA LEU A 87 -2.31 -4.59 11.08
C LEU A 87 -3.14 -5.76 11.63
N LEU A 88 -4.25 -6.10 10.97
CA LEU A 88 -5.08 -7.25 11.33
C LEU A 88 -4.31 -8.57 11.18
N LYS A 89 -3.53 -8.74 10.11
CA LYS A 89 -2.68 -9.93 9.89
C LYS A 89 -1.61 -10.05 10.99
N ARG A 90 -1.00 -8.94 11.41
CA ARG A 90 -0.03 -8.91 12.52
C ARG A 90 -0.67 -9.24 13.87
N SER A 91 -1.84 -8.68 14.16
CA SER A 91 -2.58 -8.95 15.41
C SER A 91 -2.95 -10.43 15.55
N LYS A 92 -3.50 -11.05 14.49
CA LYS A 92 -3.83 -12.49 14.47
C LYS A 92 -2.60 -13.37 14.68
N ARG A 93 -1.46 -13.02 14.08
CA ARG A 93 -0.19 -13.75 14.25
C ARG A 93 0.31 -13.69 15.69
N LEU A 94 0.25 -12.52 16.33
CA LEU A 94 0.61 -12.36 17.74
C LEU A 94 -0.31 -13.18 18.65
N MET A 95 -1.63 -13.12 18.44
CA MET A 95 -2.60 -13.84 19.26
C MET A 95 -2.42 -15.37 19.14
N GLY A 96 -2.13 -15.88 17.94
CA GLY A 96 -1.78 -17.28 17.72
C GLY A 96 -0.50 -17.72 18.45
N PHE A 97 0.50 -16.85 18.50
CA PHE A 97 1.75 -17.09 19.25
C PHE A 97 1.51 -17.17 20.77
N PHE A 98 0.74 -16.23 21.33
CA PHE A 98 0.36 -16.27 22.76
C PHE A 98 -0.44 -17.52 23.12
N LYS A 99 -1.37 -17.95 22.26
CA LYS A 99 -2.14 -19.20 22.48
C LYS A 99 -1.22 -20.42 22.52
N LYS A 100 -0.21 -20.48 21.64
CA LYS A 100 0.80 -21.55 21.59
C LYS A 100 1.70 -21.59 22.83
N ILE A 101 2.04 -20.43 23.40
CA ILE A 101 2.79 -20.36 24.66
C ILE A 101 1.92 -20.82 25.82
N ARG A 102 0.67 -20.32 25.91
CA ARG A 102 -0.27 -20.67 26.99
C ARG A 102 -0.58 -22.17 27.04
N SER A 103 -0.67 -22.84 25.89
CA SER A 103 -0.92 -24.30 25.84
C SER A 103 0.30 -25.16 26.23
N LYS A 104 1.48 -24.55 26.38
CA LYS A 104 2.72 -25.23 26.82
C LYS A 104 3.08 -24.94 28.27
N LEU A 105 2.33 -24.06 28.94
CA LEU A 105 2.47 -23.81 30.37
C LEU A 105 1.60 -24.84 31.13
N PRO A 106 2.12 -25.43 32.23
CA PRO A 106 1.38 -26.39 33.06
C PRO A 106 0.14 -25.77 33.69
#